data_AF-A0A895XMZ8-F1
#
_entry.id   AF-A0A895XMZ8-F1
#
_cell.length_a   1.000
_cell.length_b   1.000
_cell.length_c   1.000
_cell.angle_alpha   90.00
_cell.angle_beta   90.00
_cell.angle_gamma   90.00
#
_symmetry.space_group_name_H-M   'P 1'
#
loop_
_entity.id
_entity.type
_entity.pdbx_description
1 polymer ?
#
loop_
_entity_poly.entity_id
_entity_poly.type
_entity_poly.pdbx_seq_one_letter_code
_entity_poly.pdbx_strand_id
1 'polypeptide(L)'
;MSSDGRSGFEPPPEREFDQVMAYGLMEEEVRSWVETIDDFIGFETRIYRTQDCYGPQMQETDFVRIEINYRFSRDDSKLPIVREEYLEAIREHWDKQGYNIHTEDIRGDGEFHSLEARRPDGINLWYSVANISSLKVQSGCVRGSLDIEEPYIPPAGGVPPQNDPLRNNPPYEPSAEETSEEAINPFRD
;
A
#
# COMPACT_ATOMS: atom_id res chain seq x y z
N MET A 1 35.74 -31.21 10.44
CA MET A 1 34.29 -31.23 10.16
C MET A 1 33.76 -29.88 10.61
N SER A 2 33.73 -28.90 9.69
CA SER A 2 33.16 -27.59 9.95
C SER A 2 31.65 -27.71 9.86
N SER A 3 30.97 -27.42 10.96
CA SER A 3 29.52 -27.25 11.01
C SER A 3 29.11 -26.05 10.16
N ASP A 4 28.20 -26.31 9.25
CA ASP A 4 27.61 -25.38 8.28
C ASP A 4 27.08 -24.12 8.97
N GLY A 5 27.69 -22.97 8.67
CA GLY A 5 27.22 -21.65 9.07
C GLY A 5 26.12 -21.15 8.13
N ARG A 6 25.03 -21.91 7.98
CA ARG A 6 23.83 -21.37 7.34
C ARG A 6 23.14 -20.44 8.33
N SER A 7 23.37 -19.15 8.15
CA SER A 7 22.52 -18.05 8.66
C SER A 7 21.06 -18.51 8.70
N GLY A 8 20.53 -18.72 9.91
CA GLY A 8 19.15 -19.14 10.12
C GLY A 8 18.21 -18.12 9.49
N PHE A 9 17.30 -18.59 8.65
CA PHE A 9 16.17 -17.80 8.19
C PHE A 9 15.28 -17.48 9.39
N GLU A 10 15.06 -16.20 9.67
CA GLU A 10 14.03 -15.77 10.62
C GLU A 10 12.78 -15.36 9.82
N PRO A 11 11.65 -16.05 10.01
CA PRO A 11 10.40 -15.67 9.35
C PRO A 11 10.00 -14.25 9.77
N PRO A 12 9.20 -13.54 8.95
CA PRO A 12 8.80 -12.20 9.31
C PRO A 12 7.89 -12.26 10.56
N PRO A 13 7.78 -11.14 11.31
CA PRO A 13 6.85 -11.09 12.43
C PRO A 13 5.45 -11.52 12.00
N GLU A 14 4.82 -12.40 12.77
CA GLU A 14 3.43 -12.79 12.51
C GLU A 14 2.52 -11.56 12.56
N ARG A 15 1.61 -11.51 11.59
CA ARG A 15 0.61 -10.44 11.46
C ARG A 15 -0.78 -11.06 11.55
N GLU A 16 -1.71 -10.31 12.11
CA GLU A 16 -3.13 -10.69 12.14
C GLU A 16 -3.80 -10.58 10.77
N PHE A 17 -3.08 -10.07 9.77
CA PHE A 17 -3.58 -9.82 8.43
C PHE A 17 -2.68 -10.35 7.31
N ASP A 18 -3.33 -10.75 6.22
CA ASP A 18 -2.72 -11.14 4.94
C ASP A 18 -2.67 -9.95 3.97
N GLN A 19 -2.24 -10.20 2.74
CA GLN A 19 -2.17 -9.22 1.66
C GLN A 19 -3.51 -8.54 1.36
N VAL A 20 -4.60 -9.30 1.27
CA VAL A 20 -5.93 -8.77 0.93
C VAL A 20 -6.44 -7.86 2.04
N MET A 21 -6.33 -8.29 3.30
CA MET A 21 -6.72 -7.47 4.44
C MET A 21 -5.80 -6.27 4.63
N ALA A 22 -4.49 -6.40 4.38
CA ALA A 22 -3.57 -5.27 4.36
C ALA A 22 -4.02 -4.21 3.37
N TYR A 23 -4.37 -4.60 2.14
CA TYR A 23 -4.83 -3.67 1.12
C TYR A 23 -6.04 -2.86 1.59
N GLY A 24 -7.04 -3.53 2.18
CA GLY A 24 -8.21 -2.87 2.77
C GLY A 24 -7.87 -1.87 3.87
N LEU A 25 -7.03 -2.27 4.83
CA LEU A 25 -6.61 -1.42 5.95
C LEU A 25 -5.81 -0.19 5.47
N MET A 26 -5.01 -0.36 4.42
CA MET A 26 -4.20 0.72 3.84
C MET A 26 -5.06 1.73 3.07
N GLU A 27 -6.09 1.28 2.36
CA GLU A 27 -7.05 2.18 1.70
C GLU A 27 -7.95 2.91 2.70
N GLU A 28 -8.32 2.26 3.79
CA GLU A 28 -9.04 2.88 4.91
C GLU A 28 -8.21 3.99 5.56
N GLU A 29 -6.90 3.78 5.75
CA GLU A 29 -6.00 4.80 6.27
C GLU A 29 -6.00 6.07 5.40
N VAL A 30 -5.87 5.91 4.08
CA VAL A 30 -5.87 7.06 3.18
C VAL A 30 -7.21 7.79 3.22
N ARG A 31 -8.33 7.05 3.25
CA ARG A 31 -9.67 7.64 3.37
C ARG A 31 -9.84 8.41 4.67
N SER A 32 -9.45 7.80 5.79
CA SER A 32 -9.51 8.40 7.12
C SER A 32 -8.78 9.74 7.17
N TRP A 33 -7.57 9.82 6.60
CA TRP A 33 -6.84 11.08 6.54
C TRP A 33 -7.51 12.11 5.61
N VAL A 34 -7.91 11.72 4.39
CA VAL A 34 -8.57 12.64 3.44
C VAL A 34 -9.83 13.25 4.04
N GLU A 35 -10.61 12.48 4.80
CA GLU A 35 -11.82 12.96 5.48
C GLU A 35 -11.55 13.97 6.60
N THR A 36 -10.30 14.09 7.08
CA THR A 36 -9.91 15.11 8.06
C THR A 36 -9.50 16.44 7.44
N ILE A 37 -9.35 16.51 6.11
CA ILE A 37 -8.92 17.71 5.41
C ILE A 37 -10.11 18.37 4.72
N ASP A 38 -10.47 19.56 5.20
CA ASP A 38 -11.39 20.43 4.51
C ASP A 38 -10.80 20.87 3.15
N ASP A 39 -11.65 20.95 2.12
CA ASP A 39 -11.26 21.35 0.76
C ASP A 39 -10.06 20.56 0.19
N PHE A 40 -10.01 19.24 0.44
CA PHE A 40 -8.99 18.37 -0.11
C PHE A 40 -8.94 18.45 -1.65
N ILE A 41 -7.84 18.95 -2.20
CA ILE A 41 -7.71 19.25 -3.65
C ILE A 41 -7.69 18.00 -4.54
N GLY A 42 -7.45 16.84 -3.95
CA GLY A 42 -7.42 15.56 -4.65
C GLY A 42 -6.01 15.11 -5.06
N PHE A 43 -5.86 13.80 -5.17
CA PHE A 43 -4.70 13.14 -5.76
C PHE A 43 -4.88 12.98 -7.27
N GLU A 44 -3.78 13.06 -8.01
CA GLU A 44 -3.75 12.84 -9.45
C GLU A 44 -3.66 11.34 -9.80
N THR A 45 -2.88 10.57 -9.04
CA THR A 45 -2.59 9.16 -9.36
C THR A 45 -2.56 8.30 -8.10
N ARG A 46 -2.94 7.03 -8.25
CA ARG A 46 -2.69 5.94 -7.30
C ARG A 46 -1.76 4.92 -7.95
N ILE A 47 -0.78 4.43 -7.22
CA ILE A 47 0.10 3.36 -7.68
C ILE A 47 0.07 2.24 -6.64
N TYR A 48 -0.22 1.03 -7.08
CA TYR A 48 -0.13 -0.18 -6.28
C TYR A 48 1.11 -0.98 -6.69
N ARG A 49 1.83 -1.54 -5.72
CA ARG A 49 2.97 -2.42 -5.95
C ARG A 49 3.00 -3.54 -4.93
N THR A 50 3.34 -4.73 -5.40
CA THR A 50 3.73 -5.86 -4.56
C THR A 50 5.23 -6.07 -4.72
N GLN A 51 5.92 -6.39 -3.62
CA GLN A 51 7.35 -6.66 -3.56
C GLN A 51 7.59 -7.90 -2.73
N ASP A 52 8.51 -8.74 -3.17
CA ASP A 52 8.96 -9.87 -2.36
C ASP A 52 9.65 -9.36 -1.09
N CYS A 53 9.30 -9.97 0.04
CA CYS A 53 9.93 -9.61 1.31
C CYS A 53 11.39 -10.05 1.41
N TYR A 54 11.74 -11.05 0.63
CA TYR A 54 13.06 -11.67 0.62
C TYR A 54 13.67 -11.59 -0.77
N GLY A 55 14.99 -11.42 -0.82
CA GLY A 55 15.71 -11.30 -2.09
C GLY A 55 15.62 -12.57 -2.96
N PRO A 56 16.14 -12.53 -4.18
CA PRO A 56 15.98 -13.56 -5.21
C PRO A 56 16.54 -14.96 -4.87
N GLN A 57 17.14 -15.11 -3.69
CA GLN A 57 17.64 -16.39 -3.15
C GLN A 57 16.56 -17.15 -2.38
N MET A 58 15.39 -16.54 -2.13
CA MET A 58 14.25 -17.14 -1.43
C MET A 58 12.99 -17.04 -2.29
N GLN A 59 13.01 -17.66 -3.47
CA GLN A 59 11.95 -17.57 -4.50
C GLN A 59 10.62 -18.24 -4.12
N GLU A 60 10.47 -18.69 -2.88
CA GLU A 60 9.29 -19.40 -2.39
C GLU A 60 8.92 -18.91 -0.99
N THR A 61 8.89 -17.59 -0.78
CA THR A 61 8.27 -17.07 0.44
C THR A 61 6.85 -16.67 0.12
N ASP A 62 5.89 -17.28 0.81
CA ASP A 62 4.48 -16.86 0.87
C ASP A 62 4.31 -15.47 1.50
N PHE A 63 5.34 -14.61 1.48
CA PHE A 63 5.35 -13.32 2.14
C PHE A 63 5.68 -12.20 1.17
N VAL A 64 4.75 -11.27 1.09
CA VAL A 64 4.88 -10.09 0.25
C VAL A 64 4.78 -8.84 1.10
N ARG A 65 5.24 -7.75 0.52
CA ARG A 65 4.98 -6.40 0.97
C ARG A 65 4.21 -5.67 -0.10
N ILE A 66 3.15 -4.99 0.31
CA ILE A 66 2.37 -4.14 -0.59
C ILE A 66 2.60 -2.67 -0.27
N GLU A 67 2.59 -1.84 -1.30
CA GLU A 67 2.72 -0.39 -1.21
C GLU A 67 1.62 0.26 -2.06
N ILE A 68 0.92 1.22 -1.46
CA ILE A 68 0.04 2.15 -2.16
C ILE A 68 0.67 3.52 -2.09
N ASN A 69 0.81 4.18 -3.23
CA ASN A 69 1.38 5.51 -3.35
C ASN A 69 0.38 6.43 -4.07
N TYR A 70 -0.19 7.36 -3.31
CA TYR A 70 -1.04 8.43 -3.79
C TYR A 70 -0.20 9.68 -4.05
N ARG A 71 -0.34 10.28 -5.22
CA ARG A 71 0.47 11.44 -5.63
C ARG A 71 -0.42 12.59 -6.05
N PHE A 72 -0.04 13.78 -5.61
CA PHE A 72 -0.57 15.02 -6.17
C PHE A 72 -0.01 15.24 -7.58
N SER A 73 -0.67 16.10 -8.35
CA SER A 73 -0.09 16.58 -9.59
C SER A 73 1.19 17.38 -9.31
N ARG A 74 2.05 17.54 -10.33
CA ARG A 74 3.25 18.37 -10.20
C ARG A 74 2.93 19.82 -9.83
N ASP A 75 1.80 20.35 -10.30
CA ASP A 75 1.43 21.74 -10.04
C ASP A 75 0.84 21.89 -8.64
N ASP A 76 -0.01 20.96 -8.22
CA ASP A 76 -0.57 20.95 -6.87
C ASP A 76 0.51 20.73 -5.80
N SER A 77 1.54 19.94 -6.10
CA SER A 77 2.69 19.70 -5.20
C SER A 77 3.48 20.97 -4.84
N LYS A 78 3.30 22.06 -5.61
CA LYS A 78 3.94 23.36 -5.34
C LYS A 78 3.08 24.26 -4.45
N LEU A 79 1.82 23.92 -4.23
CA LEU A 79 0.90 24.76 -3.47
C LEU A 79 1.26 24.74 -1.98
N PRO A 80 1.26 25.90 -1.30
CA PRO A 80 1.52 25.96 0.14
C PRO A 80 0.64 25.01 0.97
N ILE A 81 -0.64 24.89 0.60
CA ILE A 81 -1.58 23.98 1.28
C ILE A 81 -1.09 22.53 1.30
N VAL A 82 -0.53 22.03 0.18
CA VAL A 82 0.01 20.65 0.10
C VAL A 82 1.30 20.51 0.87
N ARG A 83 2.14 21.56 0.84
CA ARG A 83 3.51 21.52 1.38
C ARG A 83 3.56 21.73 2.89
N GLU A 84 2.65 22.53 3.42
CA GLU A 84 2.67 22.98 4.82
C GLU A 84 1.41 22.52 5.56
N GLU A 85 0.22 22.88 5.06
CA GLU A 85 -1.03 22.65 5.79
C GLU A 85 -1.38 21.15 5.87
N TYR A 86 -1.26 20.41 4.76
CA TYR A 86 -1.53 18.98 4.74
C TYR A 86 -0.50 18.17 5.53
N LEU A 87 0.74 18.65 5.61
CA LEU A 87 1.78 18.04 6.43
C LEU A 87 1.44 18.19 7.92
N GLU A 88 1.00 19.36 8.35
CA GLU A 88 0.60 19.56 9.75
C GLU A 88 -0.70 18.82 10.07
N ALA A 89 -1.67 18.80 9.14
CA ALA A 89 -2.89 18.03 9.30
C ALA A 89 -2.61 16.53 9.42
N ILE A 90 -1.70 15.96 8.61
CA ILE A 90 -1.37 14.54 8.70
C ILE A 90 -0.60 14.21 9.98
N ARG A 91 0.28 15.10 10.44
CA ARG A 91 0.95 14.96 11.73
C ARG A 91 -0.05 14.88 12.87
N GLU A 92 -0.99 15.83 12.92
CA GLU A 92 -2.04 15.86 13.95
C GLU A 92 -2.94 14.63 13.86
N HIS A 93 -3.29 14.19 12.64
CA HIS A 93 -4.05 12.96 12.43
C HIS A 93 -3.34 11.74 13.02
N TRP A 94 -2.07 11.52 12.67
CA TRP A 94 -1.30 10.38 13.14
C TRP A 94 -1.05 10.41 14.65
N ASP A 95 -0.80 11.59 15.24
CA ASP A 95 -0.66 11.73 16.68
C ASP A 95 -1.96 11.37 17.42
N LYS A 96 -3.11 11.85 16.95
CA LYS A 96 -4.44 11.51 17.53
C LYS A 96 -4.76 10.02 17.45
N GLN A 97 -4.30 9.34 16.40
CA GLN A 97 -4.47 7.88 16.25
C GLN A 97 -3.44 7.08 17.08
N GLY A 98 -2.51 7.75 17.76
CA GLY A 98 -1.47 7.11 18.56
C GLY A 98 -0.41 6.41 17.71
N TYR A 99 -0.21 6.85 16.46
CA TYR A 99 0.82 6.29 15.60
C TYR A 99 2.21 6.78 16.04
N ASN A 100 3.21 5.92 15.88
CA ASN A 100 4.58 6.26 16.23
C ASN A 100 5.23 7.05 15.08
N ILE A 101 5.24 8.38 15.19
CA ILE A 101 6.03 9.26 14.31
C ILE A 101 7.51 9.09 14.67
N HIS A 102 8.26 8.44 13.80
CA HIS A 102 9.64 8.02 14.10
C HIS A 102 10.70 8.68 13.20
N THR A 103 10.29 9.33 12.11
CA THR A 103 11.19 10.06 11.23
C THR A 103 10.55 11.37 10.83
N GLU A 104 11.33 12.44 10.91
CA GLU A 104 11.05 13.71 10.25
C GLU A 104 12.34 14.21 9.62
N ASP A 105 12.31 14.46 8.31
CA ASP A 105 13.49 14.84 7.53
C ASP A 105 13.19 16.08 6.68
N ILE A 106 13.96 17.15 6.90
CA ILE A 106 13.83 18.43 6.22
C ILE A 106 15.17 18.75 5.55
N ARG A 107 15.16 18.95 4.23
CA ARG A 107 16.37 19.20 3.43
C ARG A 107 16.14 20.27 2.36
N GLY A 108 17.24 20.89 1.90
CA GLY A 108 17.21 21.88 0.83
C GLY A 108 16.37 23.11 1.17
N ASP A 109 16.64 23.74 2.32
CA ASP A 109 15.93 24.94 2.79
C ASP A 109 14.38 24.80 2.85
N GLY A 110 13.89 23.58 3.11
CA GLY A 110 12.45 23.27 3.18
C GLY A 110 11.83 22.85 1.84
N GLU A 111 12.63 22.71 0.78
CA GLU A 111 12.16 22.15 -0.50
C GLU A 111 11.75 20.68 -0.37
N PHE A 112 12.42 19.93 0.51
CA PHE A 112 12.06 18.56 0.87
C PHE A 112 11.64 18.49 2.34
N HIS A 113 10.47 17.91 2.58
CA HIS A 113 9.99 17.56 3.93
C HIS A 113 9.37 16.18 3.88
N SER A 114 9.83 15.26 4.71
CA SER A 114 9.21 13.94 4.83
C SER A 114 8.87 13.64 6.28
N LEU A 115 7.64 13.18 6.51
CA LEU A 115 7.16 12.69 7.79
C LEU A 115 6.86 11.20 7.66
N GLU A 116 7.34 10.41 8.61
CA GLU A 116 7.08 8.97 8.64
C GLU A 116 6.48 8.55 9.97
N ALA A 117 5.45 7.72 9.91
CA ALA A 117 4.81 7.14 11.08
C ALA A 117 4.55 5.64 10.90
N ARG A 118 4.46 4.95 12.03
CA ARG A 118 4.11 3.53 12.08
C ARG A 118 2.88 3.30 12.94
N ARG A 119 1.90 2.61 12.36
CA ARG A 119 0.71 2.11 13.04
C ARG A 119 1.06 0.97 14.01
N PRO A 120 0.26 0.72 15.07
CA PRO A 120 0.48 -0.40 15.99
C PRO A 120 0.50 -1.77 15.30
N ASP A 121 -0.28 -1.92 14.23
CA ASP A 121 -0.33 -3.11 13.38
C ASP A 121 0.87 -3.22 12.41
N GLY A 122 1.82 -2.28 12.50
CA GLY A 122 3.06 -2.17 11.75
C GLY A 122 2.94 -1.87 10.26
N ILE A 123 1.80 -1.34 9.80
CA ILE A 123 1.72 -0.57 8.55
C ILE A 123 2.51 0.72 8.74
N ASN A 124 3.30 1.09 7.72
CA ASN A 124 4.15 2.27 7.75
C ASN A 124 3.62 3.30 6.75
N LEU A 125 3.76 4.57 7.11
CA LEU A 125 3.16 5.71 6.45
C LEU A 125 4.22 6.77 6.17
N TRP A 126 4.16 7.38 5.00
CA TRP A 126 5.05 8.48 4.61
C TRP A 126 4.25 9.57 3.93
N TYR A 127 4.37 10.79 4.43
CA TYR A 127 4.00 11.98 3.66
C TYR A 127 5.29 12.67 3.25
N SER A 128 5.51 12.78 1.94
CA SER A 128 6.71 13.42 1.40
C SER A 128 6.31 14.61 0.55
N VAL A 129 6.89 15.75 0.87
CA VAL A 129 6.85 17.00 0.14
C VAL A 129 8.13 17.12 -0.67
N ALA A 130 7.99 17.20 -2.00
CA ALA A 130 9.10 17.29 -2.94
C ALA A 130 8.61 17.94 -4.25
N ASN A 131 9.29 17.65 -5.37
CA ASN A 131 8.82 18.01 -6.71
C ASN A 131 7.45 17.40 -7.06
N ILE A 132 7.15 16.23 -6.48
CA ILE A 132 5.85 15.58 -6.51
C ILE A 132 5.59 15.14 -5.07
N SER A 133 4.61 15.75 -4.43
CA SER A 133 4.20 15.40 -3.08
C SER A 133 3.37 14.11 -3.12
N SER A 134 3.54 13.27 -2.11
CA SER A 134 2.88 11.96 -2.07
C SER A 134 2.59 11.48 -0.67
N LEU A 135 1.48 10.75 -0.54
CA LEU A 135 1.19 9.89 0.60
C LEU A 135 1.45 8.43 0.20
N LYS A 136 2.37 7.79 0.90
CA LYS A 136 2.67 6.37 0.75
C LYS A 136 2.20 5.63 1.98
N VAL A 137 1.54 4.51 1.76
CA VAL A 137 1.22 3.50 2.76
C VAL A 137 1.90 2.21 2.35
N GLN A 138 2.60 1.55 3.26
CA GLN A 138 3.30 0.29 2.99
C GLN A 138 3.00 -0.70 4.10
N SER A 139 2.65 -1.93 3.73
CA SER A 139 2.54 -3.01 4.70
C SER A 139 3.94 -3.39 5.24
N GLY A 140 3.97 -4.09 6.36
CA GLY A 140 5.08 -5.00 6.63
C GLY A 140 5.05 -6.21 5.70
N CYS A 141 5.92 -7.19 5.96
CA CYS A 141 5.77 -8.50 5.35
C CYS A 141 4.50 -9.17 5.89
N VAL A 142 3.62 -9.58 4.99
CA VAL A 142 2.35 -10.24 5.25
C VAL A 142 2.26 -11.48 4.38
N ARG A 143 1.41 -12.43 4.76
CA ARG A 143 1.17 -13.60 3.90
C ARG A 143 0.57 -13.15 2.57
N GLY A 144 1.17 -13.58 1.47
CA GLY A 144 0.66 -13.39 0.13
C GLY A 144 -0.56 -14.27 -0.10
N SER A 145 -1.51 -13.74 -0.86
CA SER A 145 -2.70 -14.48 -1.26
C SER A 145 -2.48 -15.01 -2.68
N LEU A 146 -2.02 -16.25 -2.81
CA LEU A 146 -1.72 -16.84 -4.12
C LEU A 146 -2.98 -17.11 -4.96
N ASP A 147 -4.15 -17.21 -4.31
CA ASP A 147 -5.39 -17.71 -4.93
C ASP A 147 -6.59 -16.74 -4.79
N ILE A 148 -6.39 -15.50 -4.34
CA ILE A 148 -7.48 -14.53 -4.14
C ILE A 148 -7.16 -13.25 -4.90
N GLU A 149 -8.03 -12.88 -5.85
CA GLU A 149 -8.03 -11.56 -6.47
C GLU A 149 -8.25 -10.50 -5.39
N GLU A 150 -7.35 -9.52 -5.30
CA GLU A 150 -7.56 -8.42 -4.37
C GLU A 150 -8.79 -7.62 -4.81
N PRO A 151 -9.79 -7.43 -3.94
CA PRO A 151 -11.01 -6.73 -4.31
C PRO A 151 -10.67 -5.31 -4.70
N TYR A 152 -11.18 -4.84 -5.84
CA TYR A 152 -10.99 -3.44 -6.21
C TYR A 152 -11.65 -2.52 -5.17
N ILE A 153 -10.84 -1.69 -4.51
CA ILE A 153 -11.31 -0.62 -3.63
C ILE A 153 -11.16 0.69 -4.41
N PRO A 154 -12.25 1.47 -4.60
CA PRO A 154 -12.16 2.78 -5.23
C PRO A 154 -11.18 3.68 -4.46
N PRO A 155 -10.28 4.39 -5.16
CA PRO A 155 -9.29 5.23 -4.51
C PRO A 155 -9.95 6.36 -3.74
N ALA A 156 -9.42 6.66 -2.55
CA ALA A 156 -9.79 7.86 -1.81
C ALA A 156 -9.15 9.12 -2.45
N GLY A 157 -9.68 10.29 -2.11
CA GLY A 157 -9.06 11.55 -2.49
C GLY A 157 -9.09 11.88 -3.99
N GLY A 158 -10.11 11.44 -4.74
CA GLY A 158 -10.42 12.01 -6.06
C GLY A 158 -9.55 11.56 -7.24
N VAL A 159 -8.76 10.49 -7.10
CA VAL A 159 -7.99 9.93 -8.23
C VAL A 159 -8.92 9.58 -9.39
N PRO A 160 -8.72 10.15 -10.59
CA PRO A 160 -9.60 9.89 -11.71
C PRO A 160 -9.38 8.47 -12.26
N PRO A 161 -10.41 7.82 -12.82
CA PRO A 161 -10.35 6.43 -13.28
C PRO A 161 -9.18 6.05 -14.18
N GLN A 162 -8.80 6.93 -15.11
CA GLN A 162 -7.71 6.71 -16.06
C GLN A 162 -6.33 6.73 -15.40
N ASN A 163 -6.22 7.26 -14.18
CA ASN A 163 -4.98 7.37 -13.42
C ASN A 163 -4.92 6.37 -12.24
N ASP A 164 -5.83 5.40 -12.23
CA ASP A 164 -5.90 4.32 -11.27
C ASP A 164 -5.63 2.97 -11.99
N PRO A 165 -4.39 2.46 -11.97
CA PRO A 165 -4.02 1.27 -12.71
C PRO A 165 -4.75 0.01 -12.23
N LEU A 166 -5.16 -0.04 -10.95
CA LEU A 166 -5.94 -1.16 -10.40
C LEU A 166 -7.33 -1.27 -11.02
N ARG A 167 -7.87 -0.18 -11.57
CA ARG A 167 -9.15 -0.20 -12.28
C ARG A 167 -9.04 -0.79 -13.68
N ASN A 168 -7.91 -0.53 -14.36
CA ASN A 168 -7.73 -0.86 -15.78
C ASN A 168 -6.97 -2.18 -16.00
N ASN A 169 -6.31 -2.69 -14.96
CA ASN A 169 -5.66 -3.98 -14.94
C ASN A 169 -5.85 -4.55 -13.52
N PRO A 170 -7.02 -5.15 -13.22
CA PRO A 170 -7.22 -5.79 -11.93
C PRO A 170 -6.14 -6.86 -11.74
N PRO A 171 -5.66 -7.07 -10.50
CA PRO A 171 -4.69 -8.11 -10.24
C PRO A 171 -5.31 -9.48 -10.56
N TYR A 172 -4.90 -10.05 -11.70
CA TYR A 172 -5.28 -11.34 -12.28
C TYR A 172 -6.73 -11.43 -12.83
N GLU A 173 -6.87 -11.88 -14.09
CA GLU A 173 -8.09 -12.56 -14.57
C GLU A 173 -7.71 -14.06 -14.66
N PRO A 174 -8.38 -14.98 -13.94
CA PRO A 174 -8.20 -16.40 -14.18
C PRO A 174 -8.55 -16.67 -15.64
N SER A 175 -7.60 -17.24 -16.40
CA SER A 175 -7.95 -17.78 -17.71
C SER A 175 -9.06 -18.78 -17.44
N ALA A 176 -10.23 -18.58 -18.05
CA ALA A 176 -11.32 -19.53 -17.94
C ALA A 176 -10.76 -20.90 -18.28
N GLU A 177 -10.51 -21.73 -17.27
CA GLU A 177 -10.35 -23.15 -17.51
C GLU A 177 -11.65 -23.54 -18.19
N GLU A 178 -11.53 -23.99 -19.44
CA GLU A 178 -12.61 -24.67 -20.13
C GLU A 178 -13.04 -25.81 -19.21
N THR A 179 -14.11 -25.58 -18.46
CA THR A 179 -14.91 -26.63 -17.88
C THR A 179 -15.52 -27.35 -19.07
N SER A 180 -14.74 -28.26 -19.66
CA SER A 180 -15.28 -29.28 -20.53
C SER A 180 -16.28 -30.06 -19.70
N GLU A 181 -17.55 -29.74 -19.90
CA GLU A 181 -18.67 -30.50 -19.38
C GLU A 181 -18.63 -31.90 -19.99
N GLU A 182 -18.00 -32.85 -19.31
CA GLU A 182 -18.47 -34.23 -19.32
C GLU A 182 -19.26 -34.49 -18.04
N ALA A 183 -20.49 -33.96 -18.03
CA ALA A 183 -21.53 -34.45 -17.14
C ALA A 183 -21.83 -35.92 -17.49
N ILE A 184 -21.19 -36.86 -16.80
CA ILE A 184 -21.59 -38.26 -16.81
C ILE A 184 -22.97 -38.33 -16.16
N ASN A 185 -24.01 -38.51 -16.97
CA ASN A 185 -25.38 -38.77 -16.52
C ASN A 185 -25.43 -40.14 -15.80
N PRO A 186 -25.70 -40.21 -14.47
CA PRO A 186 -25.73 -41.48 -13.75
C PRO A 186 -27.05 -42.25 -13.91
N PHE A 187 -27.96 -41.80 -14.76
CA PHE A 187 -29.23 -42.48 -15.05
C PHE A 187 -29.42 -42.64 -16.56
N ARG A 188 -28.84 -43.71 -17.11
CA ARG A 188 -29.34 -44.34 -18.33
C ARG A 188 -29.85 -45.73 -17.95
N ASP A 189 -31.11 -45.97 -18.31
CA ASP A 189 -31.86 -47.22 -18.14
C ASP A 189 -31.16 -48.44 -18.73
#